data_AF-A0A816U137-F1
#
_entry.id   AF-A0A816U137-F1
#
_cell.length_a   1.000
_cell.length_b   1.000
_cell.length_c   1.000
_cell.angle_alpha   90.00
_cell.angle_beta   90.00
_cell.angle_gamma   90.00
#
_symmetry.space_group_name_H-M   'P 1'
#
loop_
_entity.id
_entity.type
_entity.pdbx_description
1 polymer ?
#
loop_
_entity_poly.entity_id
_entity_poly.type
_entity_poly.pdbx_seq_one_letter_code
_entity_poly.pdbx_strand_id
1 'polypeptide(L)'
;MNDDVEMNDLIIDKISKSNTNITDKIFETPSTTNNRDSHIDCSSNQIIRKSIDNQETPKASASCHLKSNTDGRHNLYRNSARVNYLKNQSKRQKLYDEHLKKIADSYKNGDLVGIAINRVDRTNCDPKIMPCIIEKRLSNTNNIIYSLISAYGRIATSFPVHQLIPMSCSKPLELQNVNFETVPTVSLVQASKMFARGNATATCDCKTKCIKKTCPCRRASVACSTKCHPKRGKCKNVEE
;
A
#
# COMPACT_ATOMS: atom_id res chain seq x y z
N MET A 1 7.52 -11.83 -66.90
CA MET A 1 6.85 -10.96 -65.92
C MET A 1 7.23 -11.47 -64.54
N ASN A 2 8.49 -11.23 -64.18
CA ASN A 2 9.07 -11.39 -62.86
C ASN A 2 9.77 -10.06 -62.65
N ASP A 3 9.45 -9.36 -61.58
CA ASP A 3 10.29 -8.45 -60.79
C ASP A 3 9.36 -7.80 -59.75
N ASP A 4 9.91 -7.41 -58.60
CA ASP A 4 9.27 -6.71 -57.47
C ASP A 4 8.94 -7.55 -56.22
N VAL A 5 9.95 -8.25 -55.67
CA VAL A 5 10.03 -8.51 -54.22
C VAL A 5 11.48 -8.38 -53.76
N GLU A 6 12.02 -7.16 -53.65
CA GLU A 6 13.27 -6.91 -52.91
C GLU A 6 13.48 -5.41 -52.62
N MET A 7 12.84 -4.90 -51.56
CA MET A 7 13.31 -3.70 -50.85
C MET A 7 12.47 -3.51 -49.60
N ASN A 8 12.96 -3.95 -48.43
CA ASN A 8 12.62 -3.35 -47.13
C ASN A 8 13.51 -3.79 -45.94
N ASP A 9 14.53 -4.64 -46.13
CA ASP A 9 15.37 -5.15 -45.03
C ASP A 9 16.58 -4.27 -44.64
N LEU A 10 16.52 -2.95 -44.76
CA LEU A 10 17.67 -2.05 -44.46
C LEU A 10 17.41 -0.96 -43.42
N ILE A 11 16.40 -1.10 -42.56
CA ILE A 11 16.12 -0.12 -41.48
C ILE A 11 15.98 -0.80 -40.11
N ILE A 12 16.79 -1.80 -39.80
CA ILE A 12 16.95 -2.29 -38.41
C ILE A 12 18.43 -2.62 -38.17
N ASP A 13 19.31 -1.61 -38.20
CA ASP A 13 20.68 -1.80 -37.67
C ASP A 13 21.42 -0.53 -37.22
N LYS A 14 20.71 0.60 -37.02
CA LYS A 14 21.32 1.88 -36.61
C LYS A 14 20.88 2.47 -35.28
N ILE A 15 20.11 1.74 -34.45
CA ILE A 15 19.67 2.25 -33.12
C ILE A 15 20.36 1.54 -31.94
N SER A 16 21.19 0.50 -32.16
CA SER A 16 21.87 -0.23 -31.08
C SER A 16 23.26 0.30 -30.69
N LYS A 17 23.67 1.49 -31.12
CA LYS A 17 25.01 2.05 -30.81
C LYS A 17 24.98 3.54 -30.46
N SER A 18 24.27 3.90 -29.41
CA SER A 18 24.50 5.15 -28.67
C SER A 18 23.67 5.16 -27.40
N ASN A 19 24.25 4.72 -26.29
CA ASN A 19 24.05 5.24 -24.93
C ASN A 19 24.65 4.27 -23.90
N THR A 20 25.98 4.17 -23.92
CA THR A 20 26.76 3.77 -22.76
C THR A 20 27.50 5.01 -22.25
N ASN A 21 27.55 5.13 -20.92
CA ASN A 21 28.19 6.17 -20.11
C ASN A 21 27.37 7.45 -19.88
N ILE A 22 26.85 7.58 -18.65
CA ILE A 22 27.06 8.74 -17.76
C ILE A 22 26.73 8.28 -16.32
N THR A 23 27.80 7.89 -15.63
CA THR A 23 28.19 8.14 -14.23
C THR A 23 27.14 8.24 -13.12
N ASP A 24 27.41 7.43 -12.10
CA ASP A 24 27.08 7.59 -10.68
C ASP A 24 27.00 9.04 -10.18
N LYS A 25 25.85 9.40 -9.59
CA LYS A 25 25.79 10.42 -8.53
C LYS A 25 24.81 10.00 -7.43
N ILE A 26 25.45 9.63 -6.34
CA ILE A 26 25.03 9.46 -4.96
C ILE A 26 24.00 10.55 -4.56
N PHE A 27 22.89 10.10 -3.98
CA PHE A 27 21.90 10.97 -3.33
C PHE A 27 22.33 11.19 -1.88
N GLU A 28 23.10 12.25 -1.63
CA GLU A 28 23.38 12.74 -0.28
C GLU A 28 22.18 13.52 0.26
N THR A 29 21.73 13.12 1.44
CA THR A 29 20.77 13.85 2.28
C THR A 29 21.46 15.06 2.92
N PRO A 30 20.85 16.26 2.94
CA PRO A 30 21.40 17.36 3.73
C PRO A 30 21.15 17.12 5.21
N SER A 31 22.23 16.85 5.92
CA SER A 31 22.36 17.01 7.36
C SER A 31 22.62 18.49 7.66
N THR A 32 21.77 19.10 8.46
CA THR A 32 22.01 20.45 9.00
C THR A 32 22.32 20.32 10.49
N THR A 33 23.60 20.24 10.82
CA THR A 33 24.11 20.64 12.14
C THR A 33 24.47 22.10 12.08
N ASN A 34 23.91 22.93 12.97
CA ASN A 34 24.71 23.78 13.84
C ASN A 34 23.84 24.47 14.90
N ASN A 35 24.22 24.17 16.15
CA ASN A 35 23.90 24.92 17.35
C ASN A 35 24.17 26.42 17.18
N ARG A 36 23.30 27.25 17.74
CA ARG A 36 23.73 28.34 18.62
C ARG A 36 22.59 28.75 19.55
N ASP A 37 23.00 28.97 20.79
CA ASP A 37 22.21 29.17 21.99
C ASP A 37 21.32 30.41 21.94
N SER A 38 20.11 30.29 22.49
CA SER A 38 19.50 31.35 23.28
C SER A 38 18.42 30.77 24.19
N HIS A 39 18.79 30.61 25.46
CA HIS A 39 17.92 30.51 26.61
C HIS A 39 16.79 31.54 26.55
N ILE A 40 15.53 31.08 26.53
CA ILE A 40 14.42 31.80 27.18
C ILE A 40 13.53 30.74 27.84
N ASP A 41 13.73 30.59 29.15
CA ASP A 41 12.76 29.98 30.05
C ASP A 41 11.50 30.86 30.10
N CYS A 42 10.32 30.25 29.95
CA CYS A 42 9.15 30.74 30.69
C CYS A 42 8.19 29.59 30.95
N SER A 43 8.33 29.05 32.15
CA SER A 43 7.42 28.12 32.78
C SER A 43 6.06 28.77 33.08
N SER A 44 5.05 27.92 33.15
CA SER A 44 3.81 28.08 33.93
C SER A 44 2.69 28.96 33.33
N ASN A 45 1.60 28.35 32.89
CA ASN A 45 0.38 28.34 33.72
C ASN A 45 -0.66 27.33 33.26
N GLN A 46 -1.22 26.68 34.27
CA GLN A 46 -2.22 25.63 34.26
C GLN A 46 -3.58 26.26 34.66
N ILE A 47 -4.68 25.71 34.14
CA ILE A 47 -6.08 25.80 34.66
C ILE A 47 -6.78 27.14 34.30
N ILE A 48 -7.95 27.19 33.66
CA ILE A 48 -9.29 26.85 34.19
C ILE A 48 -10.26 26.56 33.02
N ARG A 49 -10.98 25.44 33.12
CA ARG A 49 -12.27 25.18 32.44
C ARG A 49 -13.38 25.94 33.17
N LYS A 50 -14.25 26.66 32.46
CA LYS A 50 -15.66 26.83 32.83
C LYS A 50 -16.53 26.92 31.56
N SER A 51 -17.45 25.97 31.46
CA SER A 51 -18.66 26.03 30.62
C SER A 51 -19.69 26.93 31.31
N ILE A 52 -20.60 27.56 30.55
CA ILE A 52 -22.07 27.66 30.77
C ILE A 52 -22.69 28.56 29.70
N ASP A 53 -23.94 28.19 29.38
CA ASP A 53 -24.80 28.45 28.23
C ASP A 53 -25.39 29.86 28.03
N ASN A 54 -25.87 30.06 26.79
CA ASN A 54 -27.08 30.75 26.32
C ASN A 54 -27.30 32.24 26.67
N GLN A 55 -27.48 33.08 25.65
CA GLN A 55 -28.80 33.49 25.12
C GLN A 55 -28.65 34.55 24.02
N GLU A 56 -29.47 34.41 22.97
CA GLU A 56 -29.62 35.33 21.85
C GLU A 56 -30.21 36.67 22.28
N THR A 57 -29.70 37.78 21.73
CA THR A 57 -30.51 38.96 21.42
C THR A 57 -30.11 39.54 20.06
N PRO A 58 -31.07 39.86 19.17
CA PRO A 58 -30.79 40.47 17.88
C PRO A 58 -30.81 42.01 18.02
N LYS A 59 -29.64 42.64 17.96
CA LYS A 59 -29.52 44.10 17.81
C LYS A 59 -28.87 44.47 16.48
N ALA A 60 -29.76 44.91 15.60
CA ALA A 60 -29.62 45.93 14.56
C ALA A 60 -28.20 46.42 14.20
N SER A 61 -27.88 46.17 12.92
CA SER A 61 -27.27 47.12 11.99
C SER A 61 -25.97 47.80 12.43
N ALA A 62 -24.87 47.06 12.25
CA ALA A 62 -23.66 47.67 11.69
C ALA A 62 -23.46 47.08 10.29
N SER A 63 -24.06 47.75 9.30
CA SER A 63 -23.68 47.62 7.90
C SER A 63 -22.23 48.07 7.74
N CYS A 64 -21.29 47.18 8.06
CA CYS A 64 -19.92 47.32 7.58
C CYS A 64 -19.93 46.83 6.14
N HIS A 65 -20.28 47.76 5.24
CA HIS A 65 -20.08 47.61 3.82
C HIS A 65 -18.56 47.59 3.55
N LEU A 66 -17.87 46.52 3.94
CA LEU A 66 -16.51 46.21 3.52
C LEU A 66 -16.57 45.64 2.10
N LYS A 67 -16.93 46.50 1.17
CA LYS A 67 -16.51 46.37 -0.22
C LYS A 67 -15.01 46.69 -0.27
N SER A 68 -14.15 45.81 0.25
CA SER A 68 -12.78 45.77 -0.24
C SER A 68 -12.78 44.89 -1.49
N ASN A 69 -13.27 45.49 -2.57
CA ASN A 69 -13.14 44.98 -3.93
C ASN A 69 -11.68 45.14 -4.36
N THR A 70 -10.80 44.42 -3.67
CA THR A 70 -9.42 44.21 -4.05
C THR A 70 -9.13 42.77 -3.72
N ASP A 71 -9.35 41.88 -4.70
CA ASP A 71 -8.57 40.65 -4.75
C ASP A 71 -7.11 41.06 -4.72
N GLY A 72 -6.54 41.12 -3.51
CA GLY A 72 -5.18 41.60 -3.31
C GLY A 72 -4.22 40.75 -4.11
N ARG A 73 -3.01 41.27 -4.37
CA ARG A 73 -1.92 40.55 -5.06
C ARG A 73 -1.74 39.11 -4.53
N HIS A 74 -1.99 38.89 -3.25
CA HIS A 74 -2.00 37.57 -2.61
C HIS A 74 -3.09 36.60 -3.11
N ASN A 75 -4.30 37.07 -3.43
CA ASN A 75 -5.35 36.22 -4.01
C ASN A 75 -4.98 35.75 -5.42
N LEU A 76 -4.31 36.60 -6.21
CA LEU A 76 -3.76 36.19 -7.51
C LEU A 76 -2.72 35.06 -7.35
N TYR A 77 -1.80 35.19 -6.39
CA TYR A 77 -0.82 34.13 -6.10
C TYR A 77 -1.49 32.85 -5.59
N ARG A 78 -2.48 32.94 -4.70
CA ARG A 78 -3.24 31.78 -4.22
C ARG A 78 -3.99 31.08 -5.35
N ASN A 79 -4.63 31.84 -6.23
CA ASN A 79 -5.34 31.28 -7.39
C ASN A 79 -4.37 30.62 -8.37
N SER A 80 -3.24 31.26 -8.67
CA SER A 80 -2.19 30.68 -9.52
C SER A 80 -1.62 29.39 -8.91
N ALA A 81 -1.30 29.40 -7.61
CA ALA A 81 -0.84 28.22 -6.89
C ALA A 81 -1.88 27.09 -6.90
N ARG A 82 -3.17 27.41 -6.72
CA ARG A 82 -4.27 26.44 -6.78
C ARG A 82 -4.37 25.81 -8.17
N VAL A 83 -4.34 26.61 -9.23
CA VAL A 83 -4.41 26.10 -10.61
C VAL A 83 -3.20 25.21 -10.91
N ASN A 84 -1.99 25.62 -10.52
CA ASN A 84 -0.77 24.84 -10.72
C ASN A 84 -0.80 23.52 -9.93
N TYR A 85 -1.26 23.56 -8.68
CA TYR A 85 -1.44 22.37 -7.85
C TYR A 85 -2.42 21.38 -8.50
N LEU A 86 -3.60 21.85 -8.92
CA LEU A 86 -4.60 21.00 -9.58
C LEU A 86 -4.07 20.41 -10.89
N LYS A 87 -3.39 21.22 -11.71
CA LYS A 87 -2.75 20.75 -12.96
C LYS A 87 -1.72 19.66 -12.69
N ASN A 88 -0.87 19.84 -11.68
CA ASN A 88 0.12 18.85 -11.29
C ASN A 88 -0.52 17.58 -10.72
N GLN A 89 -1.57 17.72 -9.91
CA GLN A 89 -2.35 16.61 -9.37
C GLN A 89 -2.97 15.78 -10.50
N SER A 90 -3.65 16.42 -11.45
CA SER A 90 -4.25 15.73 -12.61
C SER A 90 -3.20 15.06 -13.49
N LYS A 91 -2.03 15.69 -13.69
CA LYS A 91 -0.93 15.08 -14.44
C LYS A 91 -0.40 13.82 -13.74
N ARG A 92 -0.19 13.87 -12.42
CA ARG A 92 0.25 12.72 -11.63
C ARG A 92 -0.77 11.59 -11.64
N GLN A 93 -2.06 11.92 -11.56
CA GLN A 93 -3.13 10.94 -11.64
C GLN A 93 -3.12 10.20 -12.99
N LYS A 94 -3.02 10.93 -14.11
CA LYS A 94 -2.95 10.32 -15.45
C LYS A 94 -1.78 9.36 -15.60
N LEU A 95 -0.58 9.78 -15.17
CA LEU A 95 0.62 8.93 -15.22
C LEU A 95 0.44 7.66 -14.38
N TYR A 96 -0.19 7.77 -13.22
CA TYR A 96 -0.50 6.62 -12.36
C TYR A 96 -1.50 5.67 -13.04
N ASP A 97 -2.57 6.19 -13.62
CA ASP A 97 -3.58 5.39 -14.31
C ASP A 97 -3.01 4.70 -15.56
N GLU A 98 -2.17 5.39 -16.34
CA GLU A 98 -1.45 4.81 -17.47
C GLU A 98 -0.50 3.69 -17.03
N HIS A 99 0.21 3.89 -15.92
CA HIS A 99 1.08 2.86 -15.35
C HIS A 99 0.30 1.63 -14.91
N LEU A 100 -0.86 1.81 -14.24
CA LEU A 100 -1.72 0.69 -13.86
C LEU A 100 -2.28 -0.06 -15.07
N LYS A 101 -2.64 0.63 -16.15
CA LYS A 101 -3.08 -0.02 -17.40
C LYS A 101 -1.98 -0.90 -18.00
N LYS A 102 -0.75 -0.38 -18.08
CA LYS A 102 0.41 -1.14 -18.57
C LYS A 102 0.65 -2.41 -17.74
N ILE A 103 0.56 -2.32 -16.41
CA ILE A 103 0.67 -3.49 -15.54
C ILE A 103 -0.50 -4.44 -15.76
N ALA A 104 -1.73 -3.94 -15.89
CA ALA A 104 -2.91 -4.77 -16.13
C ALA A 104 -2.79 -5.63 -17.40
N ASP A 105 -2.19 -5.06 -18.45
CA ASP A 105 -1.98 -5.75 -19.72
C ASP A 105 -0.84 -6.78 -19.67
N SER A 106 0.03 -6.69 -18.65
CA SER A 106 1.08 -7.70 -18.42
C SER A 106 0.56 -9.00 -17.80
N TYR A 107 -0.57 -8.95 -17.09
CA TYR A 107 -1.15 -10.10 -16.40
C TYR A 107 -2.02 -10.96 -17.31
N LYS A 108 -1.79 -12.26 -17.27
CA LYS A 108 -2.55 -13.31 -17.97
C LYS A 108 -3.24 -14.25 -16.99
N ASN A 109 -4.28 -14.93 -17.48
CA ASN A 109 -4.91 -16.00 -16.70
C ASN A 109 -3.89 -17.13 -16.49
N GLY A 110 -3.79 -17.63 -15.26
CA GLY A 110 -2.77 -18.60 -14.85
C GLY A 110 -1.50 -17.98 -14.26
N ASP A 111 -1.32 -16.66 -14.34
CA ASP A 111 -0.15 -16.01 -13.74
C ASP A 111 -0.18 -16.09 -12.21
N LEU A 112 1.01 -16.21 -11.64
CA LEU A 112 1.20 -16.23 -10.20
C LEU A 112 1.35 -14.82 -9.64
N VAL A 113 0.48 -14.50 -8.69
CA VAL A 113 0.45 -13.22 -7.98
C VAL A 113 0.34 -13.44 -6.47
N GLY A 114 0.80 -12.46 -5.71
CA GLY A 114 0.64 -12.40 -4.26
C GLY A 114 -0.39 -11.36 -3.88
N ILE A 115 -1.19 -11.65 -2.86
CA ILE A 115 -2.09 -10.69 -2.22
C ILE A 115 -1.53 -10.35 -0.85
N ALA A 116 -1.46 -9.06 -0.53
CA ALA A 116 -1.09 -8.62 0.80
C ALA A 116 -2.21 -8.92 1.81
N ILE A 117 -1.91 -9.64 2.88
CA ILE A 117 -2.84 -9.87 3.98
C ILE A 117 -2.79 -8.68 4.93
N ASN A 118 -3.96 -8.14 5.26
CA ASN A 118 -4.11 -7.03 6.20
C ASN A 118 -3.54 -7.36 7.58
N ARG A 119 -2.99 -6.35 8.26
CA ARG A 119 -2.43 -6.50 9.62
C ARG A 119 -3.46 -7.02 10.64
N VAL A 120 -4.74 -6.68 10.44
CA VAL A 120 -5.83 -7.12 11.33
C VAL A 120 -6.12 -8.62 11.23
N ASP A 121 -5.84 -9.24 10.09
CA ASP A 121 -6.15 -10.64 9.83
C ASP A 121 -4.96 -11.58 10.09
N ARG A 122 -3.75 -11.03 10.22
CA ARG A 122 -2.51 -11.78 10.44
C ARG A 122 -1.96 -11.63 11.87
N THR A 123 -1.30 -12.64 12.39
CA THR A 123 -0.39 -12.54 13.55
C THR A 123 1.00 -12.10 13.09
N ASN A 124 1.91 -11.80 14.04
CA ASN A 124 3.28 -11.40 13.69
C ASN A 124 4.09 -12.54 13.02
N CYS A 125 3.69 -13.80 13.23
CA CYS A 125 4.36 -14.96 12.64
C CYS A 125 3.74 -15.40 11.32
N ASP A 126 2.56 -14.89 10.99
CA ASP A 126 1.86 -15.25 9.76
C ASP A 126 2.53 -14.56 8.55
N PRO A 127 2.51 -15.22 7.39
CA PRO A 127 3.05 -14.63 6.16
C PRO A 127 2.30 -13.34 5.78
N LYS A 128 3.05 -12.36 5.28
CA LYS A 128 2.49 -11.05 4.87
C LYS A 128 1.80 -11.10 3.52
N ILE A 129 2.21 -12.03 2.65
CA ILE A 129 1.76 -12.17 1.27
C ILE A 129 1.27 -13.59 1.10
N MET A 130 0.06 -13.74 0.56
CA MET A 130 -0.52 -15.04 0.20
C MET A 130 -0.41 -15.25 -1.31
N PRO A 131 0.19 -16.36 -1.77
CA PRO A 131 0.28 -16.67 -3.18
C PRO A 131 -1.08 -17.09 -3.74
N CYS A 132 -1.39 -16.64 -4.94
CA CYS A 132 -2.63 -16.85 -5.67
C CYS A 132 -2.37 -16.94 -7.17
N ILE A 133 -3.28 -17.57 -7.89
CA ILE A 133 -3.29 -17.66 -9.34
C ILE A 133 -4.42 -16.78 -9.87
N ILE A 134 -4.14 -16.06 -10.96
CA ILE A 134 -5.17 -15.30 -11.68
C ILE A 134 -6.11 -16.28 -12.39
N GLU A 135 -7.37 -16.32 -11.99
CA GLU A 135 -8.38 -17.14 -12.64
C GLU A 135 -8.93 -16.45 -13.89
N LYS A 136 -9.45 -15.24 -13.70
CA LYS A 136 -10.14 -14.47 -14.75
C LYS A 136 -9.89 -12.99 -14.58
N ARG A 137 -9.60 -12.32 -15.70
CA ARG A 137 -9.68 -10.86 -15.84
C ARG A 137 -11.15 -10.46 -15.99
N LEU A 138 -11.61 -9.57 -15.13
CA LEU A 138 -12.95 -8.98 -15.14
C LEU A 138 -12.83 -7.49 -15.43
N SER A 139 -13.70 -6.97 -16.28
CA SER A 139 -13.78 -5.53 -16.56
C SER A 139 -15.02 -4.99 -15.87
N ASN A 140 -14.84 -4.17 -14.83
CA ASN A 140 -15.91 -3.33 -14.28
C ASN A 140 -15.87 -1.96 -14.97
N THR A 141 -16.98 -1.22 -14.95
CA THR A 141 -17.31 -0.03 -15.76
C THR A 141 -16.16 0.93 -16.08
N ASN A 142 -15.14 1.06 -15.21
CA ASN A 142 -13.92 1.81 -15.49
C ASN A 142 -12.60 1.14 -15.04
N ASN A 143 -12.64 -0.05 -14.43
CA ASN A 143 -11.47 -0.66 -13.79
C ASN A 143 -11.34 -2.15 -14.12
N ILE A 144 -10.10 -2.56 -14.37
CA ILE A 144 -9.74 -3.96 -14.53
C ILE A 144 -9.54 -4.56 -13.14
N ILE A 145 -10.30 -5.61 -12.85
CA ILE A 145 -10.22 -6.37 -11.60
C ILE A 145 -10.01 -7.85 -11.92
N TYR A 146 -9.43 -8.61 -11.00
CA TYR A 146 -9.09 -10.01 -11.22
C TYR A 146 -9.77 -10.89 -10.18
N SER A 147 -10.32 -12.02 -10.65
CA SER A 147 -10.69 -13.14 -9.79
C SER A 147 -9.44 -13.98 -9.52
N LEU A 148 -9.26 -14.38 -8.27
CA LEU A 148 -8.05 -15.06 -7.81
C LEU A 148 -8.41 -16.40 -7.17
N ILE A 149 -7.56 -17.39 -7.40
CA ILE A 149 -7.63 -18.71 -6.77
C ILE A 149 -6.41 -18.89 -5.88
N SER A 150 -6.65 -19.31 -4.65
CA SER A 150 -5.61 -19.71 -3.69
C SER A 150 -5.58 -21.24 -3.55
N ALA A 151 -4.57 -21.77 -2.87
CA ALA A 151 -4.49 -23.20 -2.54
C ALA A 151 -5.70 -23.71 -1.74
N TYR A 152 -6.41 -22.82 -1.04
CA TYR A 152 -7.52 -23.16 -0.14
C TYR A 152 -8.90 -22.91 -0.75
N GLY A 153 -8.97 -22.30 -1.93
CA GLY A 153 -10.24 -21.99 -2.57
C GLY A 153 -10.20 -20.75 -3.47
N ARG A 154 -11.30 -20.54 -4.19
CA ARG A 154 -11.54 -19.34 -4.99
C ARG A 154 -11.86 -18.17 -4.07
N ILE A 155 -11.15 -17.06 -4.21
CA ILE A 155 -11.40 -15.90 -3.37
C ILE A 155 -12.68 -15.20 -3.84
N ALA A 156 -13.65 -15.03 -2.94
CA ALA A 156 -14.95 -14.45 -3.24
C ALA A 156 -14.86 -12.99 -3.75
N THR A 157 -13.84 -12.26 -3.31
CA THR A 157 -13.60 -10.86 -3.67
C THR A 157 -12.67 -10.76 -4.87
N SER A 158 -12.96 -9.83 -5.78
CA SER A 158 -12.06 -9.47 -6.88
C SER A 158 -11.10 -8.36 -6.47
N PHE A 159 -9.93 -8.33 -7.11
CA PHE A 159 -8.84 -7.43 -6.72
C PHE A 159 -8.40 -6.55 -7.90
N PRO A 160 -8.18 -5.24 -7.67
CA PRO A 160 -7.59 -4.37 -8.67
C PRO A 160 -6.08 -4.63 -8.81
N VAL A 161 -5.52 -4.23 -9.95
CA VAL A 161 -4.10 -4.40 -10.32
C VAL A 161 -3.14 -3.97 -9.20
N HIS A 162 -3.38 -2.82 -8.57
CA HIS A 162 -2.48 -2.24 -7.57
C HIS A 162 -2.40 -3.04 -6.25
N GLN A 163 -3.30 -3.99 -6.03
CA GLN A 163 -3.27 -4.88 -4.87
C GLN A 163 -2.56 -6.21 -5.16
N LEU A 164 -2.24 -6.48 -6.42
CA LEU A 164 -1.53 -7.67 -6.86
C LEU A 164 -0.03 -7.42 -6.80
N ILE A 165 0.70 -8.39 -6.25
CA ILE A 165 2.16 -8.39 -6.20
C ILE A 165 2.64 -9.45 -7.19
N PRO A 166 3.39 -9.12 -8.25
CA PRO A 166 3.88 -10.13 -9.19
C PRO A 166 4.84 -11.11 -8.49
N MET A 167 4.64 -12.42 -8.71
CA MET A 167 5.43 -13.49 -8.07
C MET A 167 6.19 -14.36 -9.09
N SER A 168 6.74 -13.76 -10.14
CA SER A 168 7.30 -14.45 -11.31
C SER A 168 8.42 -15.47 -11.01
N CYS A 169 9.14 -15.31 -9.89
CA CYS A 169 10.33 -16.11 -9.58
C CYS A 169 10.12 -17.22 -8.54
N SER A 170 8.92 -17.36 -7.96
CA SER A 170 8.65 -18.35 -6.92
C SER A 170 7.55 -19.29 -7.36
N LYS A 171 7.75 -20.61 -7.32
CA LYS A 171 6.68 -21.59 -7.51
C LYS A 171 6.30 -22.16 -6.14
N PRO A 172 5.33 -21.57 -5.43
CA PRO A 172 4.90 -22.07 -4.14
C PRO A 172 4.32 -23.48 -4.31
N LEU A 173 4.76 -24.39 -3.43
CA LEU A 173 4.37 -25.80 -3.47
C LEU A 173 2.85 -25.96 -3.29
N GLU A 174 2.22 -25.08 -2.52
CA GLU A 174 0.78 -25.16 -2.23
C GLU A 174 -0.10 -25.00 -3.48
N LEU A 175 0.42 -24.34 -4.53
CA LEU A 175 -0.34 -24.06 -5.75
C LEU A 175 -0.16 -25.11 -6.85
N GLN A 176 0.75 -26.07 -6.68
CA GLN A 176 1.02 -27.10 -7.71
C GLN A 176 -0.10 -28.14 -7.82
N ASN A 177 -0.83 -28.38 -6.73
CA ASN A 177 -1.82 -29.47 -6.63
C ASN A 177 -3.27 -28.98 -6.56
N VAL A 178 -3.54 -27.74 -7.00
CA VAL A 178 -4.86 -27.12 -6.85
C VAL A 178 -5.75 -27.53 -8.02
N ASN A 179 -6.86 -28.21 -7.72
CA ASN A 179 -7.90 -28.52 -8.68
C ASN A 179 -8.81 -27.30 -8.87
N PHE A 180 -8.70 -26.61 -10.01
CA PHE A 180 -9.41 -25.35 -10.27
C PHE A 180 -10.93 -25.48 -10.43
N GLU A 181 -11.45 -26.68 -10.70
CA GLU A 181 -12.87 -26.89 -11.01
C GLU A 181 -13.75 -27.12 -9.77
N THR A 182 -13.20 -27.71 -8.71
CA THR A 182 -13.96 -28.15 -7.52
C THR A 182 -13.68 -27.33 -6.27
N VAL A 183 -12.87 -26.28 -6.37
CA VAL A 183 -12.49 -25.46 -5.22
C VAL A 183 -13.68 -24.65 -4.67
N PRO A 184 -13.90 -24.67 -3.34
CA PRO A 184 -14.95 -23.88 -2.72
C PRO A 184 -14.63 -22.38 -2.81
N THR A 185 -15.68 -21.57 -2.80
CA THR A 185 -15.56 -20.12 -2.67
C THR A 185 -15.30 -19.76 -1.21
N VAL A 186 -14.21 -19.05 -0.93
CA VAL A 186 -13.78 -18.66 0.42
C VAL A 186 -13.51 -17.16 0.47
N SER A 187 -13.72 -16.56 1.66
CA SER A 187 -13.31 -15.17 1.88
C SER A 187 -11.79 -15.06 2.01
N LEU A 188 -11.22 -13.87 1.72
CA LEU A 188 -9.80 -13.58 1.91
C LEU A 188 -9.34 -13.85 3.35
N VAL A 189 -10.19 -13.54 4.34
CA VAL A 189 -9.90 -13.75 5.76
C VAL A 189 -9.85 -15.25 6.10
N GLN A 190 -10.74 -16.06 5.53
CA GLN A 190 -10.70 -17.51 5.72
C GLN A 190 -9.48 -18.13 5.04
N ALA A 191 -9.22 -17.76 3.79
CA ALA A 191 -8.05 -18.24 3.04
C ALA A 191 -6.74 -17.88 3.75
N SER A 192 -6.58 -16.64 4.23
CA SER A 192 -5.39 -16.21 4.97
C SER A 192 -5.20 -16.96 6.29
N LYS A 193 -6.28 -17.28 7.02
CA LYS A 193 -6.19 -18.12 8.24
C LYS A 193 -5.76 -19.55 7.92
N MET A 194 -6.26 -20.13 6.82
CA MET A 194 -5.87 -21.47 6.38
C MET A 194 -4.42 -21.50 5.89
N PHE A 195 -4.02 -20.48 5.14
CA PHE A 195 -2.65 -20.26 4.69
C PHE A 195 -1.68 -20.09 5.85
N ALA A 196 -2.04 -19.24 6.82
CA ALA A 196 -1.29 -19.10 8.04
C ALA A 196 -1.11 -20.44 8.73
N ARG A 197 -2.16 -21.27 8.89
CA ARG A 197 -2.03 -22.60 9.52
C ARG A 197 -1.18 -23.60 8.73
N GLY A 198 -1.31 -23.61 7.39
CA GLY A 198 -0.58 -24.52 6.51
C GLY A 198 0.92 -24.22 6.44
N ASN A 199 1.28 -22.94 6.54
CA ASN A 199 2.67 -22.47 6.53
C ASN A 199 3.22 -22.10 7.91
N ALA A 200 2.39 -22.11 8.95
CA ALA A 200 2.77 -21.68 10.28
C ALA A 200 3.80 -22.63 10.90
N THR A 201 5.00 -22.09 11.02
CA THR A 201 5.61 -21.98 12.35
C THR A 201 4.52 -21.67 13.39
N ALA A 202 4.21 -22.67 14.22
CA ALA A 202 3.03 -22.76 15.09
C ALA A 202 2.49 -21.41 15.61
N THR A 203 1.17 -21.21 15.57
CA THR A 203 0.54 -20.09 16.29
C THR A 203 0.91 -20.19 17.76
N CYS A 204 1.39 -19.10 18.36
CA CYS A 204 1.76 -19.13 19.77
C CYS A 204 0.55 -19.37 20.67
N ASP A 205 0.50 -20.56 21.24
CA ASP A 205 -0.49 -21.09 22.18
C ASP A 205 0.09 -21.21 23.60
N CYS A 206 1.22 -20.52 23.85
CA CYS A 206 1.94 -20.61 25.12
C CYS A 206 1.05 -20.17 26.29
N LYS A 207 0.85 -21.09 27.25
CA LYS A 207 0.18 -20.82 28.53
C LYS A 207 1.13 -20.22 29.57
N THR A 208 2.44 -20.27 29.32
CA THR A 208 3.51 -19.87 30.24
C THR A 208 4.24 -18.62 29.75
N LYS A 209 5.21 -18.13 30.53
CA LYS A 209 6.08 -17.02 30.14
C LYS A 209 6.91 -17.44 28.92
N CYS A 210 6.72 -16.81 27.75
CA CYS A 210 7.39 -17.10 26.47
C CYS A 210 8.91 -16.81 26.46
N ILE A 211 9.65 -17.41 27.39
CA ILE A 211 11.10 -17.19 27.59
C ILE A 211 11.90 -18.17 26.75
N LYS A 212 11.44 -19.44 26.72
CA LYS A 212 12.13 -20.54 26.06
C LYS A 212 11.77 -20.60 24.57
N LYS A 213 12.64 -21.24 23.77
CA LYS A 213 12.39 -21.55 22.34
C LYS A 213 11.24 -22.54 22.10
N THR A 214 10.52 -22.95 23.15
CA THR A 214 9.24 -23.66 23.05
C THR A 214 8.14 -22.75 22.52
N CYS A 215 8.24 -21.44 22.75
CA CYS A 215 7.35 -20.47 22.13
C CYS A 215 7.69 -20.34 20.64
N PRO A 216 6.73 -20.54 19.73
CA PRO A 216 7.00 -20.47 18.30
C PRO A 216 7.36 -19.05 17.85
N CYS A 217 6.78 -18.00 18.45
CA CYS A 217 7.21 -16.62 18.21
C CYS A 217 8.68 -16.43 18.58
N ARG A 218 9.08 -16.87 19.79
CA ARG A 218 10.48 -16.77 20.26
C ARG A 218 11.43 -17.58 19.38
N ARG A 219 11.01 -18.76 18.92
CA ARG A 219 11.77 -19.62 18.01
C ARG A 219 11.95 -18.97 16.64
N ALA A 220 10.94 -18.28 16.14
CA ALA A 220 10.99 -17.48 14.91
C ALA A 220 11.71 -16.13 15.10
N SER A 221 12.23 -15.83 16.29
CA SER A 221 12.81 -14.52 16.65
C SER A 221 11.86 -13.34 16.43
N VAL A 222 10.56 -13.59 16.57
CA VAL A 222 9.49 -12.59 16.46
C VAL A 222 8.87 -12.38 17.84
N ALA A 223 8.53 -11.15 18.17
CA ALA A 223 7.82 -10.84 19.39
C ALA A 223 6.34 -11.27 19.34
N CYS A 224 5.87 -11.83 20.45
CA CYS A 224 4.48 -12.16 20.71
C CYS A 224 3.62 -10.90 20.65
N SER A 225 2.51 -11.00 19.91
CA SER A 225 1.50 -9.94 19.85
C SER A 225 0.42 -10.14 20.92
N THR A 226 -0.45 -9.14 21.09
CA THR A 226 -1.67 -9.27 21.90
C THR A 226 -2.61 -10.37 21.39
N LYS A 227 -2.51 -10.76 20.11
CA LYS A 227 -3.26 -11.90 19.56
C LYS A 227 -2.75 -13.26 20.06
N CYS A 228 -1.47 -13.36 20.45
CA CYS A 228 -0.89 -14.57 21.03
C CYS A 228 -1.33 -14.77 22.48
N HIS A 229 -1.48 -13.68 23.23
CA HIS A 229 -1.90 -13.70 24.63
C HIS A 229 -2.99 -12.65 24.87
N PRO A 230 -4.27 -12.97 24.55
CA PRO A 230 -5.37 -12.03 24.71
C PRO A 230 -5.58 -11.64 26.17
N LYS A 231 -5.32 -12.56 27.10
CA LYS A 231 -5.22 -12.28 28.53
C LYS A 231 -3.75 -11.96 28.83
N ARG A 232 -3.43 -10.67 29.10
CA ARG A 232 -2.08 -10.09 29.27
C ARG A 232 -1.25 -10.62 30.47
N GLY A 233 -1.35 -11.90 30.81
CA GLY A 233 -0.72 -12.45 32.01
C GLY A 233 0.65 -13.07 31.73
N LYS A 234 1.72 -12.25 31.75
CA LYS A 234 3.13 -12.68 31.93
C LYS A 234 3.91 -13.15 30.68
N CYS A 235 3.57 -12.72 29.46
CA CYS A 235 4.47 -12.93 28.32
C CYS A 235 5.74 -12.08 28.46
N LYS A 236 6.92 -12.68 28.31
CA LYS A 236 8.24 -12.00 28.34
C LYS A 236 8.84 -11.77 26.95
N ASN A 237 8.12 -12.13 25.89
CA ASN A 237 8.55 -11.96 24.51
C ASN A 237 7.62 -10.97 23.80
N VAL A 238 7.35 -9.82 24.40
CA VAL A 238 6.56 -8.74 23.78
C VAL A 238 7.50 -7.76 23.06
N GLU A 239 7.00 -7.05 22.05
CA GLU A 239 7.72 -5.90 21.47
C GLU A 239 7.85 -4.84 22.57
N GLU A 240 9.07 -4.42 22.89
CA GLU A 240 9.33 -3.20 23.68
C GLU A 240 9.03 -1.95 22.85
#